data_AF-A0A803MBG9-F1
#
_entry.id   AF-A0A803MBG9-F1
#
_cell.length_a   1.000
_cell.length_b   1.000
_cell.length_c   1.000
_cell.angle_alpha   90.00
_cell.angle_beta   90.00
_cell.angle_gamma   90.00
#
_symmetry.space_group_name_H-M   'P 1'
#
loop_
_entity.id
_entity.type
_entity.pdbx_description
1 polymer ?
#
loop_
_entity_poly.entity_id
_entity_poly.type
_entity_poly.pdbx_seq_one_letter_code
_entity_poly.pdbx_strand_id
1 'polypeptide(L)'
;MPRSGTDSLVLGEVIGDVLDPFIRFATLRVFYENREVINASELRPSQTINPPRIEIQGNDPMANYHYTLVMVDPDAPSPGNPTEREYLHWLVTNIPATGNISYEFKIFKNIEK
;
A
#
# COMPACT_ATOMS: atom_id res chain seq x y z
N MET A 1 19.94 -8.20 -11.63
CA MET A 1 18.64 -8.53 -11.02
C MET A 1 18.88 -8.93 -9.57
N PRO A 2 18.11 -8.42 -8.60
CA PRO A 2 18.21 -8.90 -7.21
C PRO A 2 17.88 -10.39 -7.18
N ARG A 3 18.62 -11.17 -6.40
CA ARG A 3 18.49 -12.63 -6.38
C ARG A 3 17.14 -13.04 -5.78
N SER A 4 16.40 -13.84 -6.57
CA SER A 4 15.01 -14.31 -6.45
C SER A 4 14.65 -15.14 -5.19
N GLY A 5 15.42 -15.11 -4.10
CA GLY A 5 15.19 -15.99 -2.93
C GLY A 5 14.57 -15.33 -1.70
N THR A 6 14.48 -14.00 -1.64
CA THR A 6 14.19 -13.26 -0.39
C THR A 6 13.24 -12.08 -0.55
N ASP A 7 12.62 -11.88 -1.72
CA ASP A 7 11.67 -10.77 -1.89
C ASP A 7 10.33 -11.14 -1.26
N SER A 8 9.96 -10.44 -0.19
CA SER A 8 8.73 -10.69 0.53
C SER A 8 7.46 -10.48 -0.30
N LEU A 9 7.51 -9.66 -1.36
CA LEU A 9 6.38 -9.48 -2.27
C LEU A 9 6.17 -10.68 -3.21
N VAL A 10 7.24 -11.42 -3.51
CA VAL A 10 7.14 -12.68 -4.29
C VAL A 10 6.72 -13.82 -3.37
N LEU A 11 7.29 -13.90 -2.16
CA LEU A 11 6.93 -14.94 -1.19
C LEU A 11 5.47 -14.85 -0.71
N GLY A 12 4.93 -13.64 -0.61
CA GLY A 12 3.53 -13.40 -0.28
C GLY A 12 2.60 -13.34 -1.50
N GLU A 13 3.07 -13.76 -2.68
CA GLU A 13 2.31 -13.83 -3.95
C GLU A 13 1.75 -12.48 -4.47
N VAL A 14 2.01 -11.37 -3.78
CA VAL A 14 1.62 -10.00 -4.20
C VAL A 14 2.13 -9.69 -5.61
N ILE A 15 3.40 -10.02 -5.89
CA ILE A 15 3.90 -10.06 -7.27
C ILE A 15 3.43 -11.38 -7.89
N GLY A 16 2.61 -11.28 -8.94
CA GLY A 16 1.88 -12.40 -9.52
C GLY A 16 0.38 -12.19 -9.41
N ASP A 17 -0.13 -12.08 -8.18
CA ASP A 17 -1.56 -11.92 -7.94
C ASP A 17 -2.06 -10.50 -8.20
N VAL A 18 -1.26 -9.48 -7.85
CA VAL A 18 -1.66 -8.06 -7.89
C VAL A 18 -0.74 -7.24 -8.78
N LEU A 19 0.57 -7.47 -8.70
CA LEU A 19 1.57 -6.66 -9.39
C LEU A 19 2.41 -7.51 -10.36
N ASP A 20 2.73 -6.94 -11.52
CA ASP A 20 3.82 -7.42 -12.34
C ASP A 20 5.19 -7.16 -11.65
N PRO A 21 6.23 -7.97 -11.94
CA PRO A 21 7.57 -7.71 -11.44
C PRO A 21 8.08 -6.31 -11.80
N PHE A 22 8.61 -5.59 -10.83
CA PHE A 22 9.06 -4.20 -11.01
C PHE A 22 10.36 -3.89 -10.27
N ILE A 23 10.97 -2.76 -10.62
CA ILE A 23 12.11 -2.19 -9.90
C ILE A 23 11.59 -1.07 -9.01
N ARG A 24 11.86 -1.16 -7.69
CA ARG A 24 11.47 -0.15 -6.70
C ARG A 24 12.16 1.19 -7.02
N PHE A 25 11.38 2.26 -7.18
CA PHE A 25 11.87 3.59 -7.56
C PHE A 25 11.59 4.69 -6.52
N ALA A 26 10.78 4.39 -5.51
CA ALA A 26 10.52 5.28 -4.39
C ALA A 26 10.37 4.44 -3.12
N THR A 27 10.69 5.03 -1.98
CA THR A 27 10.41 4.44 -0.68
C THR A 27 9.02 4.86 -0.24
N LEU A 28 8.16 3.88 0.07
CA LEU A 28 6.85 4.08 0.68
C LEU A 28 6.91 3.55 2.11
N ARG A 29 6.53 4.38 3.08
CA ARG A 29 6.36 3.98 4.48
C ARG A 29 4.94 4.27 4.91
N VAL A 30 4.33 3.30 5.57
CA VAL A 30 2.94 3.35 6.02
C VAL A 30 2.93 3.15 7.52
N PHE A 31 2.20 3.99 8.25
CA PHE A 31 2.11 3.92 9.70
C PHE A 31 0.65 3.90 10.14
N TYR A 32 0.29 2.89 10.92
CA TYR A 32 -0.91 2.95 11.75
C TYR A 32 -0.48 3.36 13.15
N GLU A 33 -0.95 4.53 13.60
CA GLU A 33 -0.46 5.18 14.82
C GLU A 33 1.07 5.31 14.80
N ASN A 34 1.77 4.68 15.74
CA ASN A 34 3.24 4.71 15.84
C ASN A 34 3.91 3.42 15.31
N ARG A 35 3.15 2.54 14.63
CA ARG A 35 3.67 1.27 14.09
C ARG A 35 3.83 1.36 12.58
N GLU A 36 5.07 1.23 12.13
CA GLU A 36 5.37 1.07 10.70
C GLU A 36 4.87 -0.31 10.21
N VAL A 37 4.18 -0.30 9.08
CA VAL A 37 3.73 -1.51 8.39
C VAL A 37 4.91 -2.05 7.59
N ILE A 38 5.24 -3.31 7.83
CA ILE A 38 6.25 -4.05 7.06
C ILE A 38 5.56 -5.23 6.38
N ASN A 39 6.11 -5.69 5.25
CA ASN A 39 5.52 -6.82 4.52
C ASN A 39 5.32 -8.02 5.46
N ALA A 40 4.17 -8.68 5.33
CA ALA A 40 3.70 -9.78 6.17
C ALA A 40 3.43 -9.43 7.66
N SER A 41 3.44 -8.15 8.07
CA SER A 41 3.04 -7.78 9.43
C SER A 41 1.52 -7.87 9.62
N GLU A 42 1.10 -8.57 10.67
CA GLU A 42 -0.32 -8.63 11.03
C GLU A 42 -0.76 -7.36 11.77
N LEU A 43 -1.89 -6.81 11.32
CA LEU A 43 -2.63 -5.72 11.93
C LEU A 43 -4.05 -6.18 12.21
N ARG A 44 -4.55 -5.93 13.41
CA ARG A 44 -5.95 -6.21 13.74
C ARG A 44 -6.86 -5.19 13.06
N PRO A 45 -8.09 -5.55 12.66
CA PRO A 45 -9.04 -4.58 12.11
C PRO A 45 -9.28 -3.36 13.01
N SER A 46 -9.20 -3.54 14.34
CA SER A 46 -9.33 -2.42 15.29
C SER A 46 -8.18 -1.42 15.22
N GLN A 47 -7.01 -1.83 14.73
CA GLN A 47 -5.83 -0.97 14.55
C GLN A 47 -5.87 -0.21 13.22
N THR A 48 -6.75 -0.61 12.29
CA THR A 48 -6.85 -0.03 10.95
C THR A 48 -8.11 0.81 10.73
N ILE A 49 -8.84 1.12 11.82
CA ILE A 49 -10.05 1.97 11.79
C ILE A 49 -9.73 3.36 11.23
N ASN A 50 -8.60 3.94 11.64
CA ASN A 50 -8.19 5.27 11.24
C ASN A 50 -7.25 5.21 10.03
N PRO A 51 -7.30 6.24 9.16
CA PRO A 51 -6.33 6.42 8.09
C PRO A 51 -4.86 6.26 8.54
N PRO A 52 -4.03 5.44 7.89
CA PRO A 52 -2.59 5.45 8.14
C PRO A 52 -1.95 6.77 7.71
N ARG A 53 -0.86 7.12 8.38
CA ARG A 53 0.08 8.15 7.92
C ARG A 53 0.99 7.55 6.86
N ILE A 54 1.14 8.25 5.74
CA ILE A 54 1.94 7.81 4.59
C ILE A 54 3.13 8.75 4.44
N GLU A 55 4.32 8.19 4.26
CA GLU A 55 5.53 8.92 3.89
C GLU A 55 6.05 8.34 2.58
N ILE A 56 6.25 9.19 1.57
CA ILE A 56 6.82 8.81 0.27
C ILE A 56 8.11 9.59 0.06
N GLN A 57 9.20 8.88 -0.24
CA GLN A 57 10.48 9.48 -0.60
C GLN A 57 10.84 9.04 -2.02
N GLY A 58 10.78 10.00 -2.95
CA GLY A 58 11.22 9.79 -4.33
C GLY A 58 12.74 9.76 -4.47
N ASN A 59 13.25 9.09 -5.51
CA ASN A 59 14.68 9.03 -5.81
C ASN A 59 15.27 10.34 -6.37
N ASP A 60 14.43 11.23 -6.93
CA ASP A 60 14.85 12.53 -7.43
C ASP A 60 13.93 13.63 -6.89
N PRO A 61 14.37 14.39 -5.86
CA PRO A 61 13.62 15.51 -5.29
C PRO A 61 13.45 16.71 -6.23
N MET A 62 14.20 16.78 -7.34
CA MET A 62 14.08 17.87 -8.31
C MET A 62 13.12 17.53 -9.45
N ALA A 63 12.68 16.28 -9.55
CA ALA A 63 11.76 15.86 -10.57
C ALA A 63 10.30 16.19 -10.19
N ASN A 64 9.55 16.72 -11.16
CA ASN A 64 8.14 17.07 -11.02
C ASN A 64 7.23 15.84 -11.17
N TYR A 65 7.51 14.77 -10.42
CA TYR A 65 6.68 13.56 -10.40
C TYR A 65 5.51 13.73 -9.43
N HIS A 66 4.38 13.14 -9.81
CA HIS A 66 3.26 12.91 -8.92
C HIS A 66 3.07 11.41 -8.75
N TYR A 67 2.77 10.98 -7.54
CA TYR A 67 2.47 9.60 -7.19
C TYR A 67 0.96 9.41 -7.01
N THR A 68 0.55 8.17 -7.20
CA THR A 68 -0.77 7.66 -6.85
C THR A 68 -0.58 6.53 -5.85
N LEU A 69 -1.30 6.58 -4.73
CA LEU A 69 -1.37 5.51 -3.75
C LEU A 69 -2.65 4.71 -3.96
N VAL A 70 -2.50 3.38 -4.02
CA VAL A 70 -3.60 2.42 -4.12
C VAL A 70 -3.48 1.45 -2.95
N MET A 71 -4.57 1.23 -2.22
CA MET A 71 -4.70 0.19 -1.20
C MET A 71 -5.86 -0.71 -1.59
N VAL A 72 -5.55 -1.98 -1.89
CA VAL A 72 -6.52 -3.00 -2.30
C VAL A 72 -6.41 -4.23 -1.41
N ASP A 73 -7.52 -4.94 -1.25
CA ASP A 73 -7.57 -6.28 -0.69
C ASP A 73 -7.80 -7.28 -1.84
N PRO A 74 -6.79 -8.07 -2.23
CA PRO A 74 -6.94 -9.06 -3.28
C PRO A 74 -7.74 -10.28 -2.77
N ASP A 75 -7.94 -10.44 -1.48
CA ASP A 75 -8.51 -11.66 -0.92
C ASP A 75 -9.97 -11.49 -0.51
N ALA A 76 -10.66 -10.46 -1.00
CA ALA A 76 -12.05 -10.21 -0.63
C ALA A 76 -13.04 -11.23 -1.26
N PRO A 77 -14.04 -11.76 -0.52
CA PRO A 77 -14.25 -11.62 0.92
C PRO A 77 -13.38 -12.57 1.78
N SER A 78 -12.76 -13.58 1.17
CA SER A 78 -11.79 -14.44 1.84
C SER A 78 -10.75 -15.00 0.83
N PRO A 79 -9.51 -15.27 1.26
CA PRO A 79 -8.46 -15.78 0.37
C PRO A 79 -8.81 -17.14 -0.27
N GLY A 80 -9.67 -17.94 0.37
CA GLY A 80 -10.14 -19.22 -0.17
C GLY A 80 -11.25 -19.09 -1.23
N ASN A 81 -11.90 -17.94 -1.33
CA ASN A 81 -12.95 -17.66 -2.32
C ASN A 81 -12.98 -16.16 -2.66
N PRO A 82 -11.97 -15.64 -3.38
CA PRO A 82 -11.76 -14.21 -3.57
C PRO A 82 -12.65 -13.65 -4.70
N THR A 83 -13.96 -13.83 -4.60
CA THR A 83 -14.93 -13.42 -5.65
C THR A 83 -15.09 -11.91 -5.81
N GLU A 84 -14.64 -11.14 -4.81
CA GLU A 84 -14.69 -9.67 -4.79
C GLU A 84 -13.28 -9.06 -4.97
N ARG A 85 -12.27 -9.86 -5.37
CA ARG A 85 -10.93 -9.41 -5.76
C ARG A 85 -11.02 -8.45 -6.96
N GLU A 86 -10.35 -7.29 -6.97
CA GLU A 86 -9.65 -6.60 -5.88
C GLU A 86 -10.59 -5.58 -5.21
N TYR A 87 -10.71 -5.61 -3.88
CA TYR A 87 -11.52 -4.64 -3.17
C TYR A 87 -10.72 -3.37 -2.88
N LEU A 88 -11.11 -2.25 -3.48
CA LEU A 88 -10.44 -0.96 -3.32
C LEU A 88 -10.76 -0.35 -1.95
N HIS A 89 -9.79 -0.39 -1.04
CA HIS A 89 -9.88 0.35 0.22
C HIS A 89 -9.66 1.83 -0.01
N TRP A 90 -8.52 2.22 -0.62
CA TRP A 90 -8.16 3.62 -0.81
C TRP A 90 -7.54 3.90 -2.18
N LEU A 91 -7.85 5.08 -2.70
CA LEU A 91 -7.22 5.67 -3.87
C LEU A 91 -6.89 7.13 -3.59
N VAL A 92 -5.61 7.47 -3.68
CA VAL A 92 -5.12 8.86 -3.54
C VAL A 92 -4.27 9.17 -4.77
N THR A 93 -4.56 10.28 -5.43
CA THR A 93 -3.84 10.73 -6.62
C THR A 93 -3.16 12.07 -6.36
N ASN A 94 -2.30 12.50 -7.29
CA ASN A 94 -1.64 13.81 -7.29
C ASN A 94 -0.81 14.08 -6.03
N ILE A 95 -0.14 13.05 -5.50
CA ILE A 95 0.82 13.19 -4.38
C ILE A 95 2.15 13.74 -4.95
N PRO A 96 2.58 14.98 -4.65
CA PRO A 96 3.83 15.51 -5.18
C PRO A 96 5.04 14.78 -4.59
N ALA A 97 6.10 14.60 -5.39
CA ALA A 97 7.29 13.87 -4.97
C ALA A 97 8.15 14.54 -3.88
N THR A 98 7.89 15.82 -3.59
CA THR A 98 8.77 16.70 -2.81
C THR A 98 8.28 16.99 -1.38
N GLY A 99 7.28 16.28 -0.88
CA GLY A 99 6.72 16.56 0.45
C GLY A 99 6.77 15.37 1.41
N ASN A 100 7.15 15.62 2.66
CA ASN A 100 6.65 14.84 3.79
C ASN A 100 5.17 15.20 3.95
N ILE A 101 4.28 14.46 3.30
CA ILE A 101 2.86 14.79 3.26
C ILE A 101 2.10 13.84 4.17
N SER A 102 1.85 14.27 5.40
CA SER A 102 0.83 13.66 6.24
C SER A 102 -0.53 14.14 5.75
N TYR A 103 -1.10 13.41 4.80
CA TYR A 103 -2.47 13.69 4.42
C TYR A 103 -3.45 13.02 5.38
N GLU A 104 -4.41 13.80 5.88
CA GLU A 104 -5.64 13.27 6.48
C GLU A 104 -6.68 13.17 5.36
N PHE A 105 -6.99 11.95 4.91
CA PHE A 105 -7.92 11.75 3.80
C PHE A 105 -9.29 11.25 4.24
N LYS A 106 -10.32 11.85 3.63
CA LYS A 106 -11.72 11.45 3.72
C LYS A 106 -11.92 10.14 2.98
N ILE A 107 -12.50 9.18 3.68
CA ILE A 107 -12.69 7.80 3.22
C ILE A 107 -14.06 7.66 2.54
N PHE A 108 -14.15 6.88 1.47
CA PHE A 108 -15.37 6.15 1.13
C PHE A 108 -15.41 4.90 2.02
N LYS A 109 -15.77 5.06 3.31
CA LYS A 109 -15.97 3.90 4.19
C LYS A 109 -17.32 3.28 3.82
N ASN A 110 -17.32 2.21 3.04
CA ASN A 110 -18.27 1.13 3.28
C ASN A 110 -17.55 0.10 4.15
N ILE A 111 -17.50 0.38 5.45
CA ILE A 111 -17.29 -0.67 6.45
C ILE A 111 -18.68 -1.22 6.76
N GLU A 112 -19.17 -2.10 5.90
CA GLU A 112 -20.24 -3.04 6.26
C GLU A 112 -19.97 -4.35 5.55
N LYS A 113 -19.30 -5.27 6.26
CA LYS A 113 -19.67 -6.68 6.42
C LYS A 113 -19.10 -7.14 7.77
#